data_AF-A0A1V9XFN0-F1
#
_entry.id   AF-A0A1V9XFN0-F1
#
_cell.length_a   1.000
_cell.length_b   1.000
_cell.length_c   1.000
_cell.angle_alpha   90.00
_cell.angle_beta   90.00
_cell.angle_gamma   90.00
#
_symmetry.space_group_name_H-M   'P 1'
#
loop_
_entity.id
_entity.type
_entity.pdbx_description
1 polymer ?
#
loop_
_entity_poly.entity_id
_entity_poly.type
_entity_poly.pdbx_seq_one_letter_code
_entity_poly.pdbx_strand_id
1 'polypeptide(L)'
;YSYRLFVDGKEIESFRERQSKILKTWIYMDHPDALPTRVTLERDTMDVYVNGEKVESVAEFVSEGTETHFQVGHRTGVITGVSSGSRHEGIIHNLLIDDHLVPEAPEEAAPDNVATMEDP
;
A
#
# COMPACT_ATOMS: atom_id res chain seq x y z
N TYR A 1 19.52 13.64 13.56
CA TYR A 1 20.34 12.65 12.82
C TYR A 1 19.43 11.91 11.87
N SER A 2 19.59 12.07 10.56
CA SER A 2 18.88 11.27 9.55
C SER A 2 19.91 10.73 8.56
N TYR A 3 19.77 9.45 8.21
CA TYR A 3 20.61 8.79 7.22
C TYR A 3 19.91 8.86 5.86
N ARG A 4 20.61 9.40 4.85
CA ARG A 4 20.23 9.24 3.44
C ARG A 4 21.20 8.24 2.84
N LEU A 5 20.68 7.11 2.38
CA LEU A 5 21.48 6.10 1.69
C LEU A 5 21.55 6.52 0.21
N PHE A 6 22.76 6.66 -0.32
CA PHE A 6 23.00 6.88 -1.74
C PHE A 6 23.55 5.59 -2.32
N VAL A 7 22.90 5.02 -3.34
CA VAL A 7 23.44 3.88 -4.09
C VAL A 7 23.74 4.37 -5.50
N ASP A 8 25.03 4.36 -5.85
CA ASP A 8 25.55 4.49 -7.21
C ASP A 8 25.22 5.79 -7.98
N GLY A 9 25.30 6.94 -7.29
CA GLY A 9 25.28 8.26 -7.94
C GLY A 9 23.94 8.69 -8.56
N LYS A 10 22.87 7.89 -8.40
CA LYS A 10 21.50 8.27 -8.73
C LYS A 10 20.67 8.45 -7.46
N GLU A 11 20.06 9.62 -7.38
CA GLU A 11 19.17 10.01 -6.29
C GLU A 11 17.94 9.09 -6.25
N ILE A 12 17.75 8.42 -5.09
CA ILE A 12 16.66 7.47 -4.78
C ILE A 12 15.26 8.12 -4.85
N GLU A 13 15.17 9.43 -5.11
CA GLU A 13 13.90 10.15 -5.23
C GLU A 13 13.15 9.75 -6.51
N SER A 14 13.85 9.50 -7.61
CA SER A 14 13.23 9.08 -8.88
C SER A 14 12.68 7.65 -8.88
N PHE A 15 13.04 6.83 -7.88
CA PHE A 15 12.45 5.51 -7.66
C PHE A 15 11.21 5.60 -6.75
N ARG A 16 11.20 6.49 -5.74
CA ARG A 16 10.07 6.66 -4.82
C ARG A 16 8.79 7.17 -5.51
N GLU A 17 8.90 8.08 -6.47
CA GLU A 17 7.72 8.62 -7.16
C GLU A 17 7.02 7.62 -8.09
N ARG A 18 7.73 6.64 -8.66
CA ARG A 18 7.12 5.54 -9.41
C ARG A 18 6.49 4.51 -8.47
N GLN A 19 7.12 4.26 -7.34
CA GLN A 19 6.67 3.25 -6.37
C GLN A 19 5.35 3.66 -5.68
N SER A 20 5.11 4.94 -5.35
CA SER A 20 3.82 5.40 -4.80
C SER A 20 2.65 5.26 -5.79
N LYS A 21 2.89 5.42 -7.10
CA LYS A 21 1.81 5.31 -8.11
C LYS A 21 1.36 3.87 -8.37
N ILE A 22 2.20 2.90 -8.01
CA ILE A 22 1.99 1.47 -8.30
C ILE A 22 1.66 0.69 -7.03
N LEU A 23 2.15 1.10 -5.86
CA LEU A 23 1.96 0.39 -4.60
C LEU A 23 0.82 1.01 -3.79
N LYS A 24 -0.19 0.20 -3.46
CA LYS A 24 -1.27 0.59 -2.55
C LYS A 24 -1.05 -0.07 -1.21
N THR A 25 -1.06 0.70 -0.12
CA THR A 25 -0.71 0.19 1.22
C THR A 25 -1.83 0.41 2.22
N TRP A 26 -2.05 -0.59 3.06
CA TRP A 26 -2.97 -0.55 4.18
C TRP A 26 -2.25 -0.96 5.45
N ILE A 27 -2.61 -0.31 6.55
CA ILE A 27 -2.15 -0.71 7.89
C ILE A 27 -3.36 -1.28 8.63
N TYR A 28 -3.31 -2.58 8.89
CA TYR A 28 -4.30 -3.29 9.66
C TYR A 28 -3.78 -3.56 11.06
N MET A 29 -4.61 -3.35 12.07
CA MET A 29 -4.29 -3.65 13.46
C MET A 29 -5.43 -4.49 14.04
N ASP A 30 -5.10 -5.73 14.41
CA ASP A 30 -6.09 -6.70 14.92
C ASP A 30 -6.69 -6.26 16.26
N HIS A 31 -5.81 -5.82 17.17
CA HIS A 31 -6.19 -5.26 18.47
C HIS A 31 -5.25 -4.09 18.79
N PRO A 32 -5.65 -3.09 19.60
CA PRO A 32 -4.81 -1.94 19.97
C PRO A 32 -3.42 -2.27 20.54
N ASP A 33 -3.23 -3.46 21.11
CA ASP A 33 -1.95 -3.92 21.65
C ASP A 33 -1.16 -4.82 20.67
N ALA A 34 -1.72 -5.12 19.50
CA ALA A 34 -1.09 -5.93 18.47
C ALA A 34 -0.15 -5.09 17.60
N LEU A 35 0.86 -5.74 17.02
CA LEU A 35 1.73 -5.09 16.05
C LEU A 35 0.95 -4.76 14.77
N PRO A 36 1.12 -3.56 14.21
CA PRO A 36 0.48 -3.19 12.95
C PRO A 36 0.97 -4.10 11.83
N THR A 37 0.03 -4.69 11.11
CA THR A 37 0.30 -5.48 9.91
C THR A 37 0.19 -4.59 8.69
N ARG A 38 1.26 -4.54 7.89
CA ARG A 38 1.30 -3.79 6.64
C ARG A 38 0.93 -4.70 5.48
N VAL A 39 -0.16 -4.37 4.78
CA VAL A 39 -0.53 -5.04 3.53
C VAL A 39 -0.24 -4.09 2.39
N THR A 40 0.49 -4.54 1.38
CA THR A 40 0.83 -3.76 0.19
C THR A 40 0.43 -4.52 -1.07
N LEU A 41 -0.30 -3.87 -1.97
CA LEU A 41 -0.64 -4.36 -3.30
C LEU A 41 0.21 -3.64 -4.34
N GLU A 42 0.90 -4.39 -5.18
CA GLU A 42 1.56 -3.86 -6.38
C GLU A 42 0.61 -3.93 -7.57
N ARG A 43 0.10 -2.78 -8.02
CA ARG A 43 -0.95 -2.68 -9.05
C ARG A 43 -0.51 -3.14 -10.45
N ASP A 44 0.79 -3.20 -10.72
CA ASP A 44 1.31 -3.62 -12.02
C ASP A 44 1.42 -5.15 -12.12
N THR A 45 1.97 -5.78 -11.08
CA THR A 45 2.14 -7.24 -11.00
C THR A 45 0.93 -7.94 -10.38
N MET A 46 0.06 -7.19 -9.72
CA MET A 46 -1.01 -7.66 -8.83
C MET A 46 -0.50 -8.52 -7.67
N ASP A 47 0.76 -8.35 -7.28
CA ASP A 47 1.37 -9.06 -6.17
C ASP A 47 0.95 -8.46 -4.82
N VAL A 48 0.67 -9.33 -3.86
CA VAL A 48 0.32 -8.95 -2.49
C VAL A 48 1.49 -9.22 -1.55
N TYR A 49 1.82 -8.23 -0.73
CA TYR A 49 2.87 -8.30 0.27
C TYR A 49 2.29 -8.07 1.67
N VAL A 50 2.65 -8.93 2.61
CA VAL A 50 2.29 -8.80 4.02
C VAL A 50 3.57 -8.60 4.82
N ASN A 51 3.67 -7.49 5.54
CA ASN A 51 4.87 -7.07 6.29
C ASN A 51 6.16 -7.00 5.45
N GLY A 52 6.02 -6.82 4.13
CA GLY A 52 7.15 -6.80 3.18
C GLY A 52 7.51 -8.15 2.57
N GLU A 53 6.83 -9.23 2.94
CA GLU A 53 6.99 -10.55 2.32
C GLU A 53 5.87 -10.80 1.32
N LYS A 54 6.23 -11.27 0.12
CA LYS A 54 5.25 -11.65 -0.90
C LYS A 54 4.48 -12.87 -0.43
N VAL A 55 3.15 -12.80 -0.45
CA VAL A 55 2.27 -13.92 -0.07
C VAL A 55 1.64 -14.54 -1.31
N GLU A 56 1.22 -15.80 -1.19
CA GLU A 56 0.38 -16.41 -2.21
C GLU A 56 -1.01 -15.79 -2.20
N SER A 57 -1.47 -15.38 -3.37
CA SER A 57 -2.78 -14.78 -3.56
C SER A 57 -3.49 -15.38 -4.77
N VAL A 58 -4.80 -15.53 -4.68
CA VAL A 58 -5.66 -16.06 -5.73
C VAL A 58 -6.59 -14.95 -6.23
N ALA A 59 -6.45 -14.58 -7.49
CA ALA A 59 -7.32 -13.60 -8.14
C ALA A 59 -8.52 -14.29 -8.80
N GLU A 60 -9.71 -13.81 -8.47
CA GLU A 60 -10.98 -14.22 -9.06
C GLU A 60 -11.67 -13.03 -9.73
N PHE A 61 -12.20 -13.24 -10.93
CA PHE A 61 -12.94 -12.22 -11.66
C PHE A 61 -14.42 -12.37 -11.35
N VAL A 62 -15.01 -11.36 -10.71
CA VAL A 62 -16.43 -11.32 -10.33
C VAL A 62 -17.18 -10.28 -11.16
N SER A 63 -18.51 -10.27 -11.09
CA SER A 63 -19.32 -9.32 -11.87
C SER A 63 -19.05 -7.85 -11.52
N GLU A 64 -18.61 -7.57 -10.30
CA GLU A 64 -18.33 -6.21 -9.81
C GLU A 64 -16.85 -5.80 -9.94
N GLY A 65 -15.97 -6.68 -10.41
CA GLY A 65 -14.55 -6.40 -10.53
C GLY A 65 -13.64 -7.61 -10.37
N THR A 66 -12.55 -7.45 -9.61
CA THR A 66 -11.60 -8.52 -9.29
C THR A 66 -11.50 -8.67 -7.78
N GLU A 67 -11.46 -9.90 -7.28
CA GLU A 67 -11.23 -10.20 -5.85
C GLU A 67 -9.94 -11.00 -5.73
N THR A 68 -8.99 -10.48 -4.96
CA THR A 68 -7.70 -11.12 -4.71
C THR A 68 -7.68 -11.63 -3.28
N HIS A 69 -7.78 -12.94 -3.11
CA HIS A 69 -7.82 -13.64 -1.84
C HIS A 69 -6.42 -14.02 -1.39
N PHE A 70 -6.07 -13.75 -0.14
CA PHE A 70 -4.77 -14.08 0.46
C PHE A 70 -4.91 -14.33 1.96
N GLN A 71 -3.86 -14.86 2.59
CA GLN A 71 -3.83 -15.10 4.02
C GLN A 71 -2.94 -14.10 4.76
N VAL A 72 -3.42 -13.62 5.90
CA VAL A 72 -2.67 -12.77 6.82
C VAL A 72 -2.62 -13.49 8.18
N GLY A 73 -1.58 -14.29 8.37
CA GLY A 73 -1.49 -15.17 9.55
C GLY A 73 -2.64 -16.18 9.58
N HIS A 74 -3.60 -15.99 10.49
CA HIS A 74 -4.80 -16.84 10.62
C HIS A 74 -6.09 -16.21 10.06
N ARG A 75 -5.99 -15.01 9.49
CA ARG A 75 -7.13 -14.24 8.98
C ARG A 75 -7.17 -14.28 7.46
N THR A 76 -8.37 -14.10 6.91
CA THR A 76 -8.57 -14.05 5.46
C THR A 76 -8.54 -12.60 5.01
N GLY A 77 -7.66 -12.29 4.07
CA GLY A 77 -7.60 -10.98 3.41
C GLY A 77 -8.17 -11.06 2.00
N VAL A 78 -8.96 -10.07 1.63
CA VAL A 78 -9.54 -9.92 0.29
C VAL A 78 -9.28 -8.51 -0.19
N ILE A 79 -8.60 -8.38 -1.34
CA ILE A 79 -8.46 -7.11 -2.03
C ILE A 79 -9.46 -7.08 -3.18
N THR A 80 -10.40 -6.15 -3.15
CA THR A 80 -11.39 -5.95 -4.23
C THR A 80 -10.94 -4.81 -5.13
N GLY A 81 -10.89 -5.07 -6.44
CA GLY A 81 -10.58 -4.10 -7.49
C GLY A 81 -11.84 -3.79 -8.29
N VAL A 82 -12.44 -2.63 -8.06
CA VAL A 82 -13.67 -2.19 -8.73
C VAL A 82 -13.34 -1.05 -9.69
N SER A 83 -13.81 -1.13 -10.94
CA SER A 83 -13.67 -0.01 -11.87
C SER A 83 -14.53 1.15 -11.40
N SER A 84 -13.98 2.36 -11.25
CA SER A 84 -14.74 3.52 -10.77
C SER A 84 -15.81 4.02 -11.76
N GLY A 85 -15.96 3.39 -12.92
CA GLY A 85 -16.86 3.82 -14.01
C GLY A 85 -16.39 5.10 -14.72
N SER A 86 -15.41 5.81 -14.17
CA SER A 86 -14.83 7.02 -14.75
C SER A 86 -13.47 6.73 -15.39
N ARG A 87 -13.33 7.11 -16.67
CA ARG A 87 -12.08 6.94 -17.44
C ARG A 87 -10.87 7.64 -16.82
N HIS A 88 -11.08 8.58 -15.91
CA HIS A 88 -10.04 9.38 -15.25
C HIS A 88 -9.57 8.82 -13.90
N GLU A 89 -10.38 8.02 -13.19
CA GLU A 89 -10.07 7.56 -11.82
C GLU A 89 -9.49 6.13 -11.78
N GLY A 90 -9.72 5.32 -12.81
CA GLY A 90 -9.14 3.98 -12.92
C GLY A 90 -9.80 2.93 -12.01
N ILE A 91 -9.03 1.90 -11.65
CA ILE A 91 -9.48 0.80 -10.77
C ILE A 91 -9.20 1.18 -9.31
N ILE A 92 -10.26 1.19 -8.51
CA ILE A 92 -10.20 1.41 -7.06
C ILE A 92 -9.98 0.06 -6.39
N HIS A 93 -8.93 -0.03 -5.59
CA HIS A 93 -8.63 -1.21 -4.79
C HIS A 93 -9.00 -0.95 -3.33
N ASN A 94 -9.72 -1.88 -2.70
CA ASN A 94 -10.09 -1.86 -1.30
C ASN A 94 -9.56 -3.12 -0.61
N LEU A 95 -9.13 -3.01 0.64
CA LEU A 95 -8.73 -4.16 1.44
C LEU A 95 -9.82 -4.50 2.46
N LEU A 96 -10.21 -5.77 2.52
CA LEU A 96 -11.04 -6.34 3.57
C LEU A 96 -10.24 -7.40 4.32
N ILE A 97 -10.28 -7.37 5.64
CA ILE A 97 -9.73 -8.43 6.52
C ILE A 97 -10.90 -9.00 7.32
N ASP A 98 -11.17 -10.29 7.19
CA ASP A 98 -12.35 -10.97 7.76
C ASP A 98 -13.65 -10.16 7.53
N ASP A 99 -13.89 -9.76 6.27
CA ASP A 99 -15.03 -8.94 5.83
C ASP A 99 -15.08 -7.49 6.37
N HIS A 100 -14.05 -7.03 7.09
CA HIS A 100 -13.97 -5.66 7.58
C HIS A 100 -13.08 -4.80 6.69
N LEU A 101 -13.64 -3.69 6.19
CA LEU A 101 -12.91 -2.72 5.36
C LEU A 101 -11.77 -2.07 6.15
N VAL A 102 -10.56 -2.15 5.62
CA VAL A 102 -9.38 -1.47 6.16
C VAL A 102 -9.16 -0.17 5.38
N PRO A 103 -9.11 1.00 6.04
CA PRO A 103 -8.83 2.26 5.37
C PRO A 103 -7.41 2.24 4.79
N GLU A 104 -7.24 2.88 3.64
CA GLU A 104 -5.94 3.07 3.03
C GLU A 104 -5.02 3.84 3.98
N ALA A 105 -3.76 3.41 4.07
CA ALA A 105 -2.78 4.13 4.86
C ALA A 105 -2.58 5.52 4.24
N PRO A 106 -2.54 6.60 5.05
CA PRO A 106 -2.21 7.91 4.51
C PRO A 106 -0.86 7.80 3.80
N GLU A 107 -0.79 8.26 2.54
CA GLU A 107 0.48 8.47 1.87
C GLU A 107 1.28 9.40 2.77
N GLU A 108 2.28 8.86 3.46
CA GLU A 108 3.04 9.57 4.49
C GLU A 108 3.58 10.84 3.84
N ALA A 109 2.92 11.97 4.12
CA ALA A 109 3.31 13.26 3.62
C ALA A 109 4.77 13.43 4.01
N ALA A 110 5.64 13.42 3.01
CA ALA A 110 7.03 13.80 3.19
C ALA A 110 7.02 15.10 4.01
N PRO A 111 7.77 15.18 5.13
CA PRO A 111 7.68 16.35 5.99
C PRO A 111 7.96 17.59 5.15
N ASP A 112 6.91 18.41 4.99
CA ASP A 112 7.00 19.72 4.35
C ASP A 112 8.16 20.47 4.97
N ASN A 113 9.02 20.98 4.09
CA ASN A 113 10.29 21.59 4.43
C ASN A 113 10.04 22.85 5.28
N VAL A 114 10.05 22.72 6.61
CA VAL A 114 10.17 23.88 7.49
C VAL A 114 11.62 24.34 7.42
N ALA A 115 11.90 25.19 6.44
CA ALA A 115 13.09 26.02 6.43
C ALA A 115 12.97 27.04 7.57
N THR A 116 13.28 26.61 8.80
CA THR A 116 13.67 27.55 9.85
C THR A 116 15.07 28.04 9.49
N MET A 117 15.10 29.13 8.72
CA MET A 117 16.29 29.96 8.60
C MET A 117 16.36 30.77 9.90
N GLU A 118 16.97 30.18 10.93
CA GLU A 118 17.44 30.95 12.08
C GLU A 118 18.84 31.48 11.75
N ASP A 119 18.91 32.81 11.90
CA ASP A 119 19.99 33.79 11.78
C ASP A 119 21.39 33.35 12.23
N PRO A 120 22.39 34.15 11.87
CA PRO A 120 23.06 34.91 12.94
C PRO A 120 23.08 36.43 12.76
#